data_AF-A0A1L7XNT1-F1
#
_entry.id   AF-A0A1L7XNT1-F1
#
_cell.length_a   1.000
_cell.length_b   1.000
_cell.length_c   1.000
_cell.angle_alpha   90.00
_cell.angle_beta   90.00
_cell.angle_gamma   90.00
#
_symmetry.space_group_name_H-M   'P 1'
#
loop_
_entity.id
_entity.type
_entity.pdbx_description
1 polymer ?
#
loop_
_entity_poly.entity_id
_entity_poly.type
_entity_poly.pdbx_seq_one_letter_code
_entity_poly.pdbx_strand_id
1 'polypeptide(L)'
;MIMAILEGYLAEISKLLKTKNDTQLKAYLRVEPPLPEEFTKLSLELKKSWRDSGRLERLIEKTIPLSDDDKADEGGSWPGFLAFMKEYLEYWRDVNMEDLVRTHEQLSSLANSCITAMSNASMGIVMLPATVQVCSALARLATMLDRRPDLTRDLGTIVDADQGEGKTLVEGTAELIQRAFTICLTERTVNRNGIGGDGKPEGKKIGIYSFANMVLKLLFQCRKTRLANQIFTNISANSPPLALYPASHRVQYLYFLGRYHFSNTHFFYAQHCLQSAYDQCHPQLVSHRRAILIYLIPANIILGRFPSKHFASRPEAADLLPKYLPIAAAIKKGNMVAFKHALGPQSGNEQWFFHYGVLLPLLSRCEPLVWRSLARRVFSMTYTIPWDPNSKSNKAAVLNINDMLIAAQFCQKLLEGWTNRADNMTQMQNGRIHTNSMFMKRAPLAPPPGGRKKLGPQQGVIFANKMPRMFDVEAIIASLVAQGLLNGFISHAQQKFAIIGSKQKGGPLNAGFPIPWEVILNKARHEQRDKEVPGWVQKERTVGMGGVVNLTGIARAVGSGS
;
A
#
# COMPACT_ATOMS: atom_id res chain seq x y z
N MET A 1 -9.16 45.16 -38.44
CA MET A 1 -9.35 43.73 -38.76
C MET A 1 -9.38 43.01 -37.43
N ILE A 2 -10.54 42.51 -36.99
CA ILE A 2 -10.66 41.82 -35.69
C ILE A 2 -9.88 40.51 -35.84
N MET A 3 -8.78 40.32 -35.10
CA MET A 3 -8.05 39.04 -35.10
C MET A 3 -9.02 37.94 -34.66
N ALA A 4 -9.04 36.83 -35.41
CA ALA A 4 -9.80 35.65 -35.02
C ALA A 4 -9.30 35.15 -33.65
N ILE A 5 -10.18 34.64 -32.79
CA ILE A 5 -9.82 34.29 -31.40
C ILE A 5 -8.74 33.20 -31.42
N LEU A 6 -8.82 32.28 -32.37
CA LEU A 6 -7.82 31.22 -32.57
C LEU A 6 -6.42 31.76 -32.93
N GLU A 7 -6.34 32.76 -33.81
CA GLU A 7 -5.05 33.35 -34.22
C GLU A 7 -4.37 34.07 -33.06
N GLY A 8 -5.14 34.84 -32.28
CA GLY A 8 -4.64 35.49 -31.05
C GLY A 8 -4.18 34.47 -30.00
N TYR A 9 -4.94 33.39 -29.82
CA TYR A 9 -4.61 32.30 -28.90
C TYR A 9 -3.30 31.59 -29.29
N LEU A 10 -3.12 31.24 -30.57
CA LEU A 10 -1.89 30.62 -31.08
C LEU A 10 -0.68 31.55 -30.99
N ALA A 11 -0.87 32.85 -31.25
CA ALA A 11 0.19 33.86 -31.14
C ALA A 11 0.71 33.99 -29.70
N GLU A 12 -0.20 34.00 -28.71
CA GLU A 12 0.19 34.02 -27.29
C GLU A 12 0.91 32.72 -26.89
N ILE A 13 0.47 31.55 -27.35
CA ILE A 13 1.19 30.28 -27.11
C ILE A 13 2.62 30.35 -27.68
N SER A 14 2.78 30.86 -28.91
CA SER A 14 4.10 31.06 -29.53
C SER A 14 5.02 31.93 -28.67
N LYS A 15 4.49 33.02 -28.10
CA LYS A 15 5.21 33.91 -27.18
C LYS A 15 5.56 33.23 -25.85
N LEU A 16 4.66 32.42 -25.31
CA LEU A 16 4.89 31.65 -24.08
C LEU A 16 6.00 30.59 -24.25
N LEU A 17 6.08 29.97 -25.42
CA LEU A 17 7.18 29.05 -25.76
C LEU A 17 8.54 29.75 -25.81
N LYS A 18 8.61 30.92 -26.47
CA LYS A 18 9.84 31.72 -26.55
C LYS A 18 10.32 32.18 -25.16
N THR A 19 9.39 32.54 -24.29
CA THR A 19 9.69 32.94 -22.90
C THR A 19 9.86 31.77 -21.93
N LYS A 20 9.68 30.52 -22.39
CA LYS A 20 9.76 29.29 -21.59
C LYS A 20 8.85 29.32 -20.34
N ASN A 21 7.72 30.02 -20.42
CA ASN A 21 6.80 30.19 -19.30
C ASN A 21 5.83 29.00 -19.19
N ASP A 22 6.29 27.94 -18.52
CA ASP A 22 5.59 26.67 -18.33
C ASP A 22 4.26 26.81 -17.57
N THR A 23 4.19 27.74 -16.61
CA THR A 23 3.06 27.94 -15.71
C THR A 23 1.89 28.60 -16.42
N GLN A 24 2.17 29.64 -17.22
CA GLN A 24 1.15 30.27 -18.05
C GLN A 24 0.78 29.35 -19.23
N LEU A 25 1.74 28.65 -19.83
CA LEU A 25 1.42 27.69 -20.90
C LEU A 25 0.44 26.62 -20.42
N LYS A 26 0.65 26.04 -19.24
CA LYS A 26 -0.32 25.15 -18.59
C LYS A 26 -1.71 25.77 -18.42
N ALA A 27 -1.77 27.06 -18.06
CA ALA A 27 -3.04 27.75 -17.87
C ALA A 27 -3.82 27.93 -19.18
N TYR A 28 -3.13 28.04 -20.33
CA TYR A 28 -3.72 28.04 -21.66
C TYR A 28 -4.06 26.62 -22.13
N LEU A 29 -3.28 25.59 -21.77
CA LEU A 29 -3.50 24.20 -22.19
C LEU A 29 -4.41 23.39 -21.25
N ARG A 30 -5.52 23.98 -20.77
CA ARG A 30 -6.47 23.26 -19.90
C ARG A 30 -7.30 22.26 -20.70
N VAL A 31 -7.72 21.17 -20.06
CA VAL A 31 -8.58 20.12 -20.66
C VAL A 31 -9.79 19.77 -19.81
N GLU A 32 -9.93 20.34 -18.61
CA GLU A 32 -11.01 20.01 -17.68
C GLU A 32 -11.65 21.27 -17.06
N PRO A 33 -12.96 21.22 -16.68
CA PRO A 33 -13.65 22.27 -15.95
C PRO A 33 -13.06 22.57 -14.55
N PRO A 34 -13.26 23.79 -14.01
CA PRO A 34 -13.92 24.94 -14.62
C PRO A 34 -13.02 25.63 -15.65
N LEU A 35 -13.59 25.89 -16.83
CA LEU A 35 -12.90 26.53 -17.95
C LEU A 35 -13.36 27.99 -18.04
N PRO A 36 -12.43 28.93 -18.28
CA PRO A 36 -12.79 30.29 -18.65
C PRO A 36 -13.70 30.32 -19.89
N GLU A 37 -14.58 31.33 -19.99
CA GLU A 37 -15.50 31.50 -21.13
C GLU A 37 -14.79 31.54 -22.49
N GLU A 38 -13.52 31.95 -22.51
CA GLU A 38 -12.66 32.00 -23.69
C GLU A 38 -12.53 30.64 -24.37
N PHE A 39 -12.46 29.54 -23.60
CA PHE A 39 -12.38 28.18 -24.16
C PHE A 39 -13.69 27.77 -24.83
N THR A 40 -14.83 28.20 -24.29
CA THR A 40 -16.15 27.98 -24.91
C THR A 40 -16.25 28.73 -26.24
N LYS A 41 -15.79 29.98 -26.29
CA LYS A 41 -15.75 30.78 -27.52
C LYS A 41 -14.81 30.15 -28.55
N LEU A 42 -13.62 29.69 -28.12
CA LEU A 42 -12.65 28.99 -28.97
C LEU A 42 -13.24 27.70 -29.56
N SER A 43 -13.89 26.86 -28.74
CA SER A 43 -14.54 25.62 -29.19
C SER A 43 -15.65 25.90 -30.22
N LEU A 44 -16.46 26.95 -30.02
CA LEU A 44 -17.50 27.35 -30.97
C LEU A 44 -16.91 27.84 -32.30
N GLU A 45 -15.82 28.63 -32.26
CA GLU A 45 -15.12 29.06 -33.46
C GLU A 45 -14.52 27.88 -34.24
N LEU A 46 -13.89 26.93 -33.55
CA LEU A 46 -13.32 25.72 -34.14
C LEU A 46 -14.39 24.87 -34.85
N LYS A 47 -15.54 24.64 -34.18
CA LYS A 47 -16.66 23.86 -34.73
C LYS A 47 -17.30 24.52 -35.97
N LYS A 48 -17.29 25.85 -36.03
CA LYS A 48 -17.90 26.63 -37.12
C LYS A 48 -16.97 26.77 -38.32
N SER A 49 -15.72 27.17 -38.08
CA SER A 49 -14.83 27.70 -39.12
C SER A 49 -13.66 26.77 -39.48
N TRP A 50 -13.33 25.79 -38.62
CA TRP A 50 -12.11 24.97 -38.72
C TRP A 50 -12.41 23.46 -38.70
N ARG A 51 -13.33 23.03 -39.58
CA ARG A 51 -13.69 21.61 -39.74
C ARG A 51 -12.62 20.77 -40.44
N ASP A 52 -11.85 21.39 -41.33
CA ASP A 52 -10.76 20.74 -42.05
C ASP A 52 -9.47 20.75 -41.23
N SER A 53 -9.02 19.57 -40.82
CA SER A 53 -7.79 19.34 -40.07
C SER A 53 -6.52 19.78 -40.81
N GLY A 54 -6.47 19.67 -42.14
CA GLY A 54 -5.31 20.09 -42.92
C GLY A 54 -5.16 21.61 -42.97
N ARG A 55 -6.27 22.34 -42.99
CA ARG A 55 -6.27 23.81 -42.91
C ARG A 55 -5.82 24.29 -41.54
N LEU A 56 -6.22 23.60 -40.48
CA LEU A 56 -5.82 23.90 -39.11
C LEU A 56 -4.32 23.73 -38.90
N GLU A 57 -3.75 22.65 -39.42
CA GLU A 57 -2.31 22.37 -39.38
C GLU A 57 -1.48 23.48 -40.04
N ARG A 58 -1.86 23.92 -41.24
CA ARG A 58 -1.20 25.05 -41.92
C ARG A 58 -1.28 26.36 -41.14
N LEU A 59 -2.39 26.61 -40.42
CA LEU A 59 -2.51 27.79 -39.57
C LEU A 59 -1.55 27.70 -38.37
N ILE A 60 -1.47 26.54 -37.73
CA ILE A 60 -0.58 26.28 -36.60
C ILE A 60 0.88 26.50 -37.04
N GLU A 61 1.30 25.89 -38.14
CA GLU A 61 2.66 26.05 -38.70
C GLU A 61 2.99 27.50 -39.05
N LYS A 62 2.01 28.25 -39.58
CA LYS A 62 2.18 29.67 -39.91
C LYS A 62 2.32 30.55 -38.66
N THR A 63 1.59 30.25 -37.59
CA THR A 63 1.49 31.12 -36.40
C THR A 63 2.55 30.75 -35.34
N ILE A 64 2.91 29.48 -35.28
CA ILE A 64 3.90 28.92 -34.37
C ILE A 64 5.00 28.29 -35.24
N PRO A 65 5.96 29.10 -35.74
CA PRO A 65 7.03 28.59 -36.58
C PRO A 65 7.93 27.64 -35.80
N LEU A 66 8.50 26.66 -36.50
CA LEU A 66 9.54 25.77 -35.97
C LEU A 66 10.77 26.59 -35.60
N SER A 67 11.38 26.26 -34.46
CA SER A 67 12.70 26.81 -34.12
C SER A 67 13.79 26.18 -34.99
N ASP A 68 14.76 26.98 -35.40
CA ASP A 68 16.01 26.47 -35.98
C ASP A 68 16.76 25.64 -34.93
N ASP A 69 17.22 24.45 -35.31
CA ASP A 69 17.93 23.52 -34.41
C ASP A 69 19.21 24.14 -33.81
N ASP A 70 19.84 25.08 -34.52
CA ASP A 70 21.04 25.81 -34.07
C ASP A 70 20.77 26.84 -32.96
N LYS A 71 19.49 27.11 -32.65
CA LYS A 71 19.04 28.14 -31.69
C LYS A 71 18.09 27.60 -30.62
N ALA A 72 18.30 26.35 -30.19
CA ALA A 72 17.49 25.70 -29.16
C ALA A 72 17.36 26.52 -27.84
N ASP A 73 18.33 27.38 -27.53
CA ASP A 73 18.31 28.23 -26.34
C ASP A 73 17.37 29.44 -26.43
N GLU A 74 17.09 29.94 -27.64
CA GLU A 74 16.20 31.09 -27.89
C GLU A 74 14.71 30.74 -27.69
N GLY A 75 14.40 29.44 -27.56
CA GLY A 75 13.04 28.94 -27.37
C GLY A 75 12.22 28.93 -28.68
N GLY A 76 11.24 28.04 -28.75
CA GLY A 76 10.38 27.91 -29.93
C GLY A 76 9.63 26.58 -29.97
N SER A 77 9.05 26.28 -31.12
CA SER A 77 8.26 25.06 -31.32
C SER A 77 9.05 23.98 -32.05
N TRP A 78 8.69 22.73 -31.80
CA TRP A 78 9.27 21.55 -32.42
C TRP A 78 8.16 20.69 -33.02
N PRO A 79 8.46 19.75 -33.94
CA PRO A 79 7.43 18.97 -34.63
C PRO A 79 6.45 18.25 -33.68
N GLY A 80 6.96 17.71 -32.58
CA GLY A 80 6.13 17.08 -31.54
C GLY A 80 5.16 18.04 -30.85
N PHE A 81 5.55 19.32 -30.67
CA PHE A 81 4.65 20.33 -30.12
C PHE A 81 3.55 20.73 -31.10
N LEU A 82 3.88 20.88 -32.39
CA LEU A 82 2.88 21.22 -33.42
C LEU A 82 1.83 20.09 -33.56
N ALA A 83 2.28 18.83 -33.56
CA ALA A 83 1.40 17.67 -33.53
C ALA A 83 0.48 17.67 -32.30
N PHE A 84 1.02 18.00 -31.12
CA PHE A 84 0.22 18.16 -29.91
C PHE A 84 -0.81 19.30 -30.03
N MET A 85 -0.42 20.46 -30.56
CA MET A 85 -1.34 21.60 -30.72
C MET A 85 -2.48 21.29 -31.68
N LYS A 86 -2.21 20.54 -32.76
CA LYS A 86 -3.23 20.05 -33.67
C LYS A 86 -4.22 19.16 -32.92
N GLU A 87 -3.73 18.13 -32.24
CA GLU A 87 -4.55 17.20 -31.44
C GLU A 87 -5.36 17.93 -30.35
N TYR A 88 -4.77 18.95 -29.71
CA TYR A 88 -5.41 19.75 -28.66
C TYR A 88 -6.59 20.57 -29.19
N LEU A 89 -6.43 21.18 -30.37
CA LEU A 89 -7.49 21.96 -31.00
C LEU A 89 -8.58 21.04 -31.58
N GLU A 90 -8.21 19.89 -32.13
CA GLU A 90 -9.16 18.85 -32.56
C GLU A 90 -9.96 18.30 -31.37
N TYR A 91 -9.31 18.09 -30.21
CA TYR A 91 -10.00 17.75 -28.97
C TYR A 91 -11.07 18.79 -28.63
N TRP A 92 -10.75 20.10 -28.62
CA TRP A 92 -11.75 21.14 -28.34
C TRP A 92 -12.84 21.29 -29.41
N ARG A 93 -12.54 20.92 -30.65
CA ARG A 93 -13.49 20.89 -31.76
C ARG A 93 -14.49 19.73 -31.58
N ASP A 94 -14.01 18.56 -31.17
CA ASP A 94 -14.77 17.30 -31.27
C ASP A 94 -15.21 16.73 -29.91
N VAL A 95 -14.78 17.31 -28.79
CA VAL A 95 -15.12 16.82 -27.45
C VAL A 95 -16.62 16.94 -27.18
N ASN A 96 -17.21 15.83 -26.76
CA ASN A 96 -18.57 15.77 -26.23
C ASN A 96 -18.51 15.33 -24.76
N MET A 97 -18.70 16.29 -23.85
CA MET A 97 -18.60 16.06 -22.40
C MET A 97 -19.69 15.12 -21.85
N GLU A 98 -20.73 14.82 -22.63
CA GLU A 98 -21.78 13.85 -22.26
C GLU A 98 -21.33 12.40 -22.53
N ASP A 99 -20.50 12.19 -23.55
CA ASP A 99 -19.95 10.88 -23.89
C ASP A 99 -18.58 10.70 -23.24
N LEU A 100 -18.61 10.17 -22.01
CA LEU A 100 -17.42 10.00 -21.18
C LEU A 100 -16.43 8.98 -21.76
N VAL A 101 -16.90 7.99 -22.50
CA VAL A 101 -16.06 6.94 -23.10
C VAL A 101 -15.27 7.55 -24.26
N ARG A 102 -15.96 8.18 -25.20
CA ARG A 102 -15.31 8.85 -26.33
C ARG A 102 -14.38 9.96 -25.86
N THR A 103 -14.79 10.70 -24.83
CA THR A 103 -13.92 11.71 -24.19
C THR A 103 -12.66 11.07 -23.62
N HIS A 104 -12.74 9.87 -23.05
CA HIS A 104 -11.56 9.14 -22.55
C HIS A 104 -10.62 8.73 -23.70
N GLU A 105 -11.14 8.24 -24.82
CA GLU A 105 -10.33 7.91 -26.00
C GLU A 105 -9.62 9.14 -26.57
N GLN A 106 -10.36 10.23 -26.77
CA GLN A 106 -9.82 11.51 -27.26
C GLN A 106 -8.77 12.06 -26.30
N LEU A 107 -9.04 12.02 -24.99
CA LEU A 107 -8.09 12.49 -23.97
C LEU A 107 -6.86 11.56 -23.87
N SER A 108 -6.99 10.27 -24.15
CA SER A 108 -5.88 9.33 -24.23
C SER A 108 -4.97 9.63 -25.43
N SER A 109 -5.54 9.94 -26.60
CA SER A 109 -4.79 10.38 -27.78
C SER A 109 -4.06 11.70 -27.50
N LEU A 110 -4.77 12.67 -26.93
CA LEU A 110 -4.19 13.96 -26.54
C LEU A 110 -3.05 13.80 -25.52
N ALA A 111 -3.23 12.96 -24.50
CA ALA A 111 -2.19 12.66 -23.52
C ALA A 111 -0.97 12.00 -24.18
N ASN A 112 -1.17 11.07 -25.12
CA ASN A 112 -0.08 10.45 -25.87
C ASN A 112 0.72 11.48 -26.69
N SER A 113 0.02 12.39 -27.38
CA SER A 113 0.66 13.47 -28.14
C SER A 113 1.42 14.43 -27.22
N CYS A 114 0.83 14.79 -26.07
CA CYS A 114 1.48 15.64 -25.05
C CYS A 114 2.74 15.01 -24.46
N ILE A 115 2.71 13.70 -24.16
CA ILE A 115 3.87 12.93 -23.68
C ILE A 115 4.98 12.90 -24.75
N THR A 116 4.59 12.77 -26.02
CA THR A 116 5.52 12.80 -27.16
C THR A 116 6.17 14.17 -27.31
N ALA A 117 5.40 15.25 -27.19
CA ALA A 117 5.93 16.61 -27.17
C ALA A 117 6.92 16.82 -26.00
N MET A 118 6.59 16.33 -24.81
CA MET A 118 7.45 16.39 -23.61
C MET A 118 8.76 15.60 -23.76
N SER A 119 8.85 14.64 -24.68
CA SER A 119 10.07 13.84 -24.87
C SER A 119 11.26 14.65 -25.42
N ASN A 120 11.01 15.79 -26.07
CA ASN A 120 12.04 16.65 -26.64
C ASN A 120 13.09 17.08 -25.58
N ALA A 121 14.38 16.96 -25.91
CA ALA A 121 15.47 17.12 -24.94
C ALA A 121 15.63 18.55 -24.41
N SER A 122 15.41 19.59 -25.25
CA SER A 122 15.65 20.99 -24.89
C SER A 122 14.39 21.67 -24.34
N MET A 123 13.29 21.61 -25.08
CA MET A 123 12.06 22.36 -24.79
C MET A 123 10.97 21.53 -24.11
N GLY A 124 11.15 20.21 -24.02
CA GLY A 124 10.14 19.30 -23.45
C GLY A 124 9.81 19.58 -21.98
N ILE A 125 10.71 20.23 -21.22
CA ILE A 125 10.45 20.64 -19.83
C ILE A 125 9.28 21.62 -19.72
N VAL A 126 9.11 22.53 -20.68
CA VAL A 126 8.03 23.53 -20.68
C VAL A 126 6.66 22.84 -20.77
N MET A 127 6.60 21.65 -21.37
CA MET A 127 5.38 20.83 -21.45
C MET A 127 5.07 20.04 -20.19
N LEU A 128 6.02 19.89 -19.26
CA LEU A 128 5.84 19.03 -18.09
C LEU A 128 4.58 19.38 -17.27
N PRO A 129 4.31 20.66 -16.92
CA PRO A 129 3.13 20.98 -16.11
C PRO A 129 1.81 20.73 -16.85
N ALA A 130 1.78 20.93 -18.17
CA ALA A 130 0.64 20.62 -19.02
C ALA A 130 0.42 19.10 -19.11
N THR A 131 1.48 18.31 -19.35
CA THR A 131 1.40 16.84 -19.36
C THR A 131 0.89 16.28 -18.04
N VAL A 132 1.36 16.81 -16.90
CA VAL A 132 0.86 16.41 -15.58
C VAL A 132 -0.64 16.70 -15.45
N GLN A 133 -1.13 17.85 -15.94
CA GLN A 133 -2.55 18.20 -15.92
C GLN A 133 -3.38 17.25 -16.78
N VAL A 134 -2.98 17.04 -18.05
CA VAL A 134 -3.70 16.18 -18.99
C VAL A 134 -3.74 14.74 -18.48
N CYS A 135 -2.61 14.18 -18.04
CA CYS A 135 -2.57 12.84 -17.45
C CYS A 135 -3.40 12.74 -16.15
N SER A 136 -3.45 13.82 -15.35
CA SER A 136 -4.27 13.83 -14.14
C SER A 136 -5.76 13.85 -14.45
N ALA A 137 -6.20 14.58 -15.49
CA ALA A 137 -7.58 14.58 -15.96
C ALA A 137 -7.96 13.19 -16.50
N LEU A 138 -7.06 12.59 -17.30
CA LEU A 138 -7.24 11.25 -17.84
C LEU A 138 -7.35 10.19 -16.73
N ALA A 139 -6.47 10.23 -15.73
CA ALA A 139 -6.52 9.31 -14.59
C ALA A 139 -7.80 9.46 -13.76
N ARG A 140 -8.31 10.69 -13.59
CA ARG A 140 -9.61 10.94 -12.93
C ARG A 140 -10.76 10.35 -13.73
N LEU A 141 -10.79 10.58 -15.05
CA LEU A 141 -11.83 10.05 -15.93
C LEU A 141 -11.81 8.52 -15.97
N ALA A 142 -10.63 7.91 -16.11
CA ALA A 142 -10.47 6.46 -16.05
C ALA A 142 -10.97 5.87 -14.71
N THR A 143 -10.64 6.51 -13.59
CA THR A 143 -11.14 6.09 -12.26
C THR A 143 -12.66 6.25 -12.13
N MET A 144 -13.25 7.25 -12.81
CA MET A 144 -14.70 7.46 -12.81
C MET A 144 -15.42 6.39 -13.63
N LEU A 145 -14.90 6.09 -14.83
CA LEU A 145 -15.43 5.05 -15.72
C LEU A 145 -15.34 3.66 -15.07
N ASP A 146 -14.25 3.34 -14.38
CA ASP A 146 -14.09 2.09 -13.61
C ASP A 146 -15.16 1.90 -12.52
N ARG A 147 -15.67 3.00 -11.96
CA ARG A 147 -16.75 2.97 -10.95
C ARG A 147 -18.14 2.90 -11.59
N ARG A 148 -18.25 3.01 -12.91
CA ARG A 148 -19.49 2.99 -13.71
C ARG A 148 -19.41 1.88 -14.77
N PRO A 149 -19.49 0.61 -14.35
CA PRO A 149 -19.40 -0.52 -15.28
C PRO A 149 -20.55 -0.57 -16.29
N ASP A 150 -21.65 0.15 -16.03
CA ASP A 150 -22.76 0.37 -16.96
C ASP A 150 -22.33 1.02 -18.28
N LEU A 151 -21.37 1.96 -18.23
CA LEU A 151 -20.89 2.68 -19.42
C LEU A 151 -19.75 1.98 -20.15
N THR A 152 -19.03 1.08 -19.48
CA THR A 152 -17.83 0.41 -20.02
C THR A 152 -18.08 -1.02 -20.47
N ARG A 153 -19.30 -1.55 -20.28
CA ARG A 153 -19.67 -2.94 -20.62
C ARG A 153 -19.56 -3.25 -22.11
N ASP A 154 -19.81 -2.24 -22.95
CA ASP A 154 -19.80 -2.39 -24.41
C ASP A 154 -18.41 -2.13 -25.02
N LEU A 155 -17.45 -1.61 -24.24
CA LEU A 155 -16.04 -1.60 -24.65
C LEU A 155 -15.51 -3.02 -24.52
N GLY A 156 -15.49 -3.73 -25.65
CA GLY A 156 -14.83 -5.02 -25.76
C GLY A 156 -13.45 -4.96 -25.11
N THR A 157 -13.14 -5.96 -24.29
CA THR A 157 -11.81 -6.11 -23.69
C THR A 157 -10.75 -6.02 -24.79
N ILE A 158 -9.81 -5.07 -24.68
CA ILE A 158 -8.67 -5.00 -25.60
C ILE A 158 -7.84 -6.26 -25.33
N VAL A 159 -7.89 -7.22 -26.25
CA VAL A 159 -7.15 -8.48 -26.10
C VAL A 159 -5.67 -8.18 -26.33
N ASP A 160 -4.86 -8.36 -25.28
CA ASP A 160 -3.41 -8.26 -25.40
C ASP A 160 -2.88 -9.55 -26.01
N ALA A 161 -2.27 -9.47 -27.20
CA ALA A 161 -1.78 -10.64 -27.92
C ALA A 161 -0.72 -11.45 -27.15
N ASP A 162 -0.07 -10.84 -26.14
CA ASP A 162 1.02 -11.43 -25.36
C ASP A 162 0.59 -12.07 -24.02
N GLN A 163 -0.62 -11.79 -23.49
CA GLN A 163 -0.98 -12.21 -22.12
C GLN A 163 -2.33 -12.95 -21.99
N GLY A 164 -3.14 -13.05 -23.04
CA GLY A 164 -4.39 -13.82 -23.03
C GLY A 164 -5.50 -13.29 -22.08
N GLU A 165 -5.19 -12.29 -21.24
CA GLU A 165 -6.17 -11.49 -20.48
C GLU A 165 -6.44 -10.18 -21.21
N GLY A 166 -7.71 -9.79 -21.28
CA GLY A 166 -8.11 -8.48 -21.78
C GLY A 166 -7.60 -7.34 -20.89
N LYS A 167 -6.98 -6.33 -21.49
CA LYS A 167 -6.56 -5.11 -20.80
C LYS A 167 -7.76 -4.27 -20.42
N THR A 168 -7.79 -3.82 -19.17
CA THR A 168 -8.81 -2.86 -18.72
C THR A 168 -8.46 -1.45 -19.20
N LEU A 169 -9.48 -0.59 -19.38
CA LEU A 169 -9.29 0.82 -19.74
C LEU A 169 -8.33 1.57 -18.79
N VAL A 170 -8.42 1.26 -17.49
CA VAL A 170 -7.56 1.84 -16.46
C VAL A 170 -6.13 1.31 -16.55
N GLU A 171 -5.93 0.04 -16.92
CA GLU A 171 -4.61 -0.54 -17.17
C GLU A 171 -3.94 0.11 -18.39
N GLY A 172 -4.67 0.28 -19.50
CA GLY A 172 -4.16 1.03 -20.66
C GLY A 172 -3.83 2.48 -20.33
N THR A 173 -4.64 3.12 -19.49
CA THR A 173 -4.35 4.48 -18.98
C THR A 173 -3.08 4.49 -18.12
N ALA A 174 -2.88 3.48 -17.26
CA ALA A 174 -1.70 3.37 -16.42
C ALA A 174 -0.42 3.15 -17.27
N GLU A 175 -0.47 2.31 -18.29
CA GLU A 175 0.63 2.08 -19.25
C GLU A 175 1.00 3.36 -20.00
N LEU A 176 -0.01 4.13 -20.47
CA LEU A 176 0.20 5.41 -21.13
C LEU A 176 0.92 6.41 -20.21
N ILE A 177 0.44 6.59 -18.97
CA ILE A 177 1.07 7.51 -18.02
C ILE A 177 2.45 7.00 -17.57
N GLN A 178 2.66 5.68 -17.54
CA GLN A 178 3.97 5.08 -17.24
C GLN A 178 5.04 5.47 -18.28
N ARG A 179 4.69 5.71 -19.54
CA ARG A 179 5.63 6.27 -20.53
C ARG A 179 6.12 7.66 -20.13
N ALA A 180 5.23 8.53 -19.64
CA ALA A 180 5.61 9.86 -19.13
C ALA A 180 6.57 9.76 -17.94
N PHE A 181 6.27 8.85 -17.00
CA PHE A 181 7.15 8.54 -15.87
C PHE A 181 8.55 8.08 -16.34
N THR A 182 8.62 7.17 -17.31
CA THR A 182 9.89 6.67 -17.84
C THR A 182 10.71 7.78 -18.48
N ILE A 183 10.11 8.64 -19.30
CA ILE A 183 10.79 9.80 -19.91
C ILE A 183 11.43 10.68 -18.83
N CYS A 184 10.68 11.01 -17.77
CA CYS A 184 11.19 11.82 -16.67
C CYS A 184 12.33 11.14 -15.91
N LEU A 185 12.26 9.82 -15.77
CA LEU A 185 13.24 9.05 -15.02
C LEU A 185 14.56 8.86 -15.78
N THR A 186 14.50 8.64 -17.09
CA THR A 186 15.66 8.38 -17.95
C THR A 186 16.33 9.65 -18.47
N GLU A 187 15.79 10.83 -18.14
CA GLU A 187 16.39 12.08 -18.55
C GLU A 187 17.81 12.24 -18.00
N ARG A 188 18.73 12.56 -18.91
CA ARG A 188 20.12 12.86 -18.59
C ARG A 188 20.22 14.35 -18.28
N THR A 189 20.66 14.66 -17.08
CA THR A 189 20.90 16.02 -16.60
C THR A 189 22.40 16.28 -16.53
N VAL A 190 22.80 17.54 -16.69
CA VAL A 190 24.22 17.96 -16.55
C VAL A 190 24.71 17.72 -15.12
N ASN A 191 23.87 17.99 -14.12
CA ASN A 191 24.19 17.78 -12.72
C ASN A 191 24.06 16.31 -12.30
N ARG A 192 24.98 15.87 -11.42
CA ARG A 192 25.06 14.50 -10.91
C ARG A 192 23.71 14.12 -10.26
N ASN A 193 23.16 12.97 -10.66
CA ASN A 193 21.87 12.44 -10.20
C ASN A 193 20.62 13.28 -10.54
N GLY A 194 20.76 14.44 -11.21
CA GLY A 194 19.63 15.32 -11.58
C GLY A 194 19.08 16.14 -10.44
N ILE A 195 20.00 16.64 -9.62
CA ILE A 195 19.76 17.57 -8.54
C ILE A 195 20.44 18.88 -8.94
N GLY A 196 19.68 19.98 -8.99
CA GLY A 196 20.19 21.31 -9.31
C GLY A 196 21.06 21.88 -8.18
N GLY A 197 21.72 23.01 -8.45
CA GLY A 197 22.53 23.72 -7.44
C GLY A 197 21.74 24.21 -6.22
N ASP A 198 20.41 24.26 -6.33
CA ASP A 198 19.48 24.58 -5.24
C ASP A 198 19.10 23.36 -4.36
N GLY A 199 19.66 22.19 -4.66
CA GLY A 199 19.37 20.94 -3.96
C GLY A 199 18.00 20.34 -4.30
N LYS A 200 17.33 20.81 -5.36
CA LYS A 200 16.04 20.27 -5.81
C LYS A 200 16.18 19.43 -7.08
N PRO A 201 15.19 18.58 -7.43
CA PRO A 201 15.21 17.88 -8.71
C PRO A 201 15.20 18.88 -9.86
N GLU A 202 16.03 18.63 -10.88
CA GLU A 202 16.16 19.47 -12.05
C GLU A 202 15.48 18.85 -13.28
N GLY A 203 15.05 19.70 -14.23
CA GLY A 203 14.46 19.24 -15.49
C GLY A 203 13.16 18.46 -15.28
N LYS A 204 12.91 17.44 -16.12
CA LYS A 204 11.69 16.63 -16.07
C LYS A 204 11.67 15.70 -14.87
N LYS A 205 12.79 15.52 -14.17
CA LYS A 205 12.84 14.72 -12.93
C LYS A 205 11.91 15.26 -11.84
N ILE A 206 11.58 16.56 -11.88
CA ILE A 206 10.55 17.19 -11.03
C ILE A 206 9.21 16.41 -11.11
N GLY A 207 8.88 15.86 -12.28
CA GLY A 207 7.63 15.15 -12.55
C GLY A 207 7.59 13.68 -12.14
N ILE A 208 8.70 13.07 -11.71
CA ILE A 208 8.80 11.61 -11.46
C ILE A 208 7.70 11.13 -10.51
N TYR A 209 7.61 11.74 -9.32
CA TYR A 209 6.65 11.30 -8.32
C TYR A 209 5.21 11.73 -8.64
N SER A 210 4.99 12.75 -9.46
CA SER A 210 3.66 13.10 -9.96
C SER A 210 3.10 11.95 -10.81
N PHE A 211 3.85 11.51 -11.83
CA PHE A 211 3.43 10.41 -12.70
C PHE A 211 3.43 9.06 -11.97
N ALA A 212 4.44 8.76 -11.16
CA ALA A 212 4.48 7.53 -10.38
C ALA A 212 3.26 7.39 -9.47
N ASN A 213 2.87 8.46 -8.77
CA ASN A 213 1.70 8.44 -7.88
C ASN A 213 0.38 8.27 -8.63
N MET A 214 0.26 8.82 -9.86
CA MET A 214 -0.90 8.58 -10.73
C MET A 214 -0.97 7.11 -11.17
N VAL A 215 0.13 6.55 -11.68
CA VAL A 215 0.22 5.15 -12.11
C VAL A 215 -0.07 4.21 -10.93
N LEU A 216 0.57 4.42 -9.77
CA LEU A 216 0.33 3.62 -8.57
C LEU A 216 -1.13 3.66 -8.15
N LYS A 217 -1.78 4.84 -8.18
CA LYS A 217 -3.21 4.96 -7.86
C LYS A 217 -4.07 4.09 -8.79
N LEU A 218 -3.83 4.12 -10.10
CA LEU A 218 -4.56 3.33 -11.08
C LEU A 218 -4.31 1.82 -10.90
N LEU A 219 -3.05 1.40 -10.71
CA LEU A 219 -2.70 -0.01 -10.51
C LEU A 219 -3.33 -0.61 -9.24
N PHE A 220 -3.36 0.16 -8.14
CA PHE A 220 -4.02 -0.27 -6.91
C PHE A 220 -5.54 -0.30 -7.02
N GLN A 221 -6.14 0.57 -7.85
CA GLN A 221 -7.57 0.58 -8.13
C GLN A 221 -7.97 -0.71 -8.88
N CYS A 222 -7.23 -1.09 -9.93
CA CYS A 222 -7.47 -2.32 -10.71
C CYS A 222 -7.02 -3.61 -10.03
N ARG A 223 -6.50 -3.54 -8.79
CA ARG A 223 -5.93 -4.68 -8.05
C ARG A 223 -4.75 -5.37 -8.74
N LYS A 224 -4.13 -4.76 -9.76
CA LYS A 224 -2.92 -5.25 -10.44
C LYS A 224 -1.66 -4.78 -9.69
N THR A 225 -1.61 -4.99 -8.35
CA THR A 225 -0.53 -4.47 -7.49
C THR A 225 0.84 -5.08 -7.79
N ARG A 226 0.91 -6.20 -8.51
CA ARG A 226 2.16 -6.82 -8.95
C ARG A 226 2.94 -5.92 -9.91
N LEU A 227 2.25 -5.20 -10.79
CA LEU A 227 2.88 -4.30 -11.79
C LEU A 227 3.56 -3.11 -11.13
N ALA A 228 3.12 -2.71 -9.93
CA ALA A 228 3.74 -1.62 -9.16
C ALA A 228 5.22 -1.88 -8.82
N ASN A 229 5.65 -3.16 -8.80
CA ASN A 229 7.05 -3.49 -8.54
C ASN A 229 8.01 -2.84 -9.55
N GLN A 230 7.62 -2.72 -10.82
CA GLN A 230 8.43 -2.08 -11.85
C GLN A 230 8.67 -0.60 -11.53
N ILE A 231 7.63 0.11 -11.08
CA ILE A 231 7.72 1.51 -10.67
C ILE A 231 8.68 1.66 -9.48
N PHE A 232 8.55 0.83 -8.45
CA PHE A 232 9.42 0.90 -7.25
C PHE A 232 10.88 0.57 -7.56
N THR A 233 11.13 -0.42 -8.42
CA THR A 233 12.48 -0.81 -8.84
C THR A 233 13.14 0.31 -9.65
N ASN A 234 12.42 0.88 -10.61
CA ASN A 234 12.89 1.96 -11.47
C ASN A 234 13.20 3.23 -10.67
N ILE A 235 12.33 3.61 -9.73
CA ILE A 235 12.58 4.74 -8.82
C ILE A 235 13.81 4.47 -7.96
N SER A 236 13.94 3.26 -7.42
CA SER A 236 15.12 2.89 -6.62
C SER A 236 16.41 3.06 -7.43
N ALA A 237 16.40 2.72 -8.71
CA ALA A 237 17.58 2.80 -9.57
C ALA A 237 18.00 4.23 -9.93
N ASN A 238 17.04 5.06 -10.37
CA ASN A 238 17.35 6.27 -11.15
C ASN A 238 16.80 7.59 -10.56
N SER A 239 15.99 7.54 -9.50
CA SER A 239 15.37 8.76 -8.96
C SER A 239 16.27 9.48 -7.93
N PRO A 240 16.20 10.83 -7.87
CA PRO A 240 16.69 11.59 -6.74
C PRO A 240 16.00 11.20 -5.42
N PRO A 241 16.61 11.48 -4.25
CA PRO A 241 16.02 11.16 -2.96
C PRO A 241 14.61 11.71 -2.79
N LEU A 242 13.72 10.91 -2.20
CA LEU A 242 12.31 11.25 -2.02
C LEU A 242 12.15 12.54 -1.19
N ALA A 243 13.06 12.80 -0.25
CA ALA A 243 13.02 13.98 0.62
C ALA A 243 13.02 15.31 -0.15
N LEU A 244 13.56 15.35 -1.37
CA LEU A 244 13.65 16.55 -2.20
C LEU A 244 12.32 16.95 -2.85
N TYR A 245 11.31 16.08 -2.80
CA TYR A 245 10.00 16.31 -3.41
C TYR A 245 8.99 16.88 -2.42
N PRO A 246 7.91 17.55 -2.87
CA PRO A 246 6.88 18.10 -1.99
C PRO A 246 6.21 17.05 -1.09
N ALA A 247 5.80 17.45 0.11
CA ALA A 247 5.20 16.55 1.11
C ALA A 247 3.98 15.77 0.58
N SER A 248 3.15 16.38 -0.27
CA SER A 248 2.02 15.71 -0.92
C SER A 248 2.46 14.50 -1.76
N HIS A 249 3.50 14.66 -2.58
CA HIS A 249 4.06 13.58 -3.39
C HIS A 249 4.70 12.49 -2.52
N ARG A 250 5.44 12.89 -1.49
CA ARG A 250 6.10 11.95 -0.56
C ARG A 250 5.09 11.09 0.19
N VAL A 251 4.06 11.71 0.77
CA VAL A 251 3.01 11.01 1.53
C VAL A 251 2.27 10.01 0.66
N GLN A 252 1.85 10.42 -0.55
CA GLN A 252 1.13 9.54 -1.47
C GLN A 252 1.99 8.36 -1.92
N TYR A 253 3.26 8.60 -2.23
CA TYR A 253 4.19 7.56 -2.65
C TYR A 253 4.44 6.54 -1.53
N LEU A 254 4.77 7.03 -0.33
CA LEU A 254 5.03 6.18 0.84
C LEU A 254 3.79 5.38 1.25
N TYR A 255 2.59 5.95 1.08
CA TYR A 255 1.34 5.22 1.28
C TYR A 255 1.22 4.00 0.36
N PHE A 256 1.45 4.17 -0.95
CA PHE A 256 1.39 3.05 -1.90
C PHE A 256 2.53 2.06 -1.72
N LEU A 257 3.76 2.53 -1.47
CA LEU A 257 4.91 1.67 -1.18
C LEU A 257 4.68 0.84 0.09
N GLY A 258 4.13 1.46 1.13
CA GLY A 258 3.76 0.78 2.37
C GLY A 258 2.70 -0.29 2.17
N ARG A 259 1.66 0.00 1.38
CA ARG A 259 0.64 -1.00 1.00
C ARG A 259 1.22 -2.14 0.16
N TYR A 260 2.12 -1.83 -0.77
CA TYR A 260 2.81 -2.84 -1.56
C TYR A 260 3.60 -3.80 -0.67
N HIS A 261 4.42 -3.28 0.25
CA HIS A 261 5.16 -4.10 1.22
C HIS A 261 4.23 -4.91 2.12
N PHE A 262 3.10 -4.33 2.55
CA PHE A 262 2.11 -5.03 3.35
C PHE A 262 1.52 -6.24 2.61
N SER A 263 1.11 -6.06 1.36
CA SER A 263 0.57 -7.13 0.52
C SER A 263 1.60 -8.23 0.25
N ASN A 264 2.89 -7.89 0.16
CA ASN A 264 3.99 -8.84 -0.01
C ASN A 264 4.53 -9.39 1.32
N THR A 265 3.81 -9.20 2.43
CA THR A 265 4.16 -9.69 3.78
C THR A 265 5.45 -9.12 4.37
N HIS A 266 5.98 -8.03 3.81
CA HIS A 266 7.11 -7.27 4.36
C HIS A 266 6.64 -6.24 5.39
N PHE A 267 6.06 -6.71 6.51
CA PHE A 267 5.38 -5.83 7.47
C PHE A 267 6.29 -4.79 8.14
N PHE A 268 7.57 -5.09 8.32
CA PHE A 268 8.55 -4.15 8.87
C PHE A 268 8.71 -2.93 7.95
N TYR A 269 8.99 -3.16 6.66
CA TYR A 269 9.07 -2.10 5.64
C TYR A 269 7.74 -1.36 5.49
N ALA A 270 6.63 -2.09 5.49
CA ALA A 270 5.30 -1.50 5.42
C ALA A 270 5.06 -0.51 6.57
N GLN A 271 5.39 -0.91 7.81
CA GLN A 271 5.25 -0.05 8.99
C GLN A 271 6.11 1.21 8.88
N HIS A 272 7.37 1.11 8.45
CA HIS A 272 8.24 2.27 8.28
C HIS A 272 7.71 3.26 7.22
N CYS A 273 7.31 2.77 6.04
CA CYS A 273 6.74 3.61 5.00
C CYS A 273 5.44 4.29 5.44
N LEU A 274 4.50 3.53 6.01
CA LEU A 274 3.21 4.04 6.44
C LEU A 274 3.32 4.99 7.63
N GLN A 275 4.27 4.75 8.55
CA GLN A 275 4.57 5.66 9.65
C GLN A 275 5.09 7.00 9.11
N SER A 276 6.07 6.95 8.21
CA SER A 276 6.62 8.15 7.57
C SER A 276 5.55 8.91 6.77
N ALA A 277 4.65 8.21 6.07
CA ALA A 277 3.52 8.82 5.38
C ALA A 277 2.56 9.52 6.37
N TYR A 278 2.25 8.88 7.49
CA TYR A 278 1.35 9.42 8.50
C TYR A 278 1.93 10.66 9.21
N ASP A 279 3.22 10.62 9.55
CA ASP A 279 3.92 11.70 10.24
C ASP A 279 4.05 12.96 9.36
N GLN A 280 4.21 12.78 8.06
CA GLN A 280 4.28 13.87 7.08
C GLN A 280 2.90 14.36 6.60
N CYS A 281 1.82 13.63 6.89
CA CYS A 281 0.47 13.99 6.45
C CYS A 281 -0.14 15.08 7.34
N HIS A 282 -0.62 16.15 6.72
CA HIS A 282 -1.17 17.29 7.44
C HIS A 282 -2.33 16.89 8.38
N PRO A 283 -2.34 17.32 9.67
CA PRO A 283 -3.34 16.89 10.64
C PRO A 283 -4.80 17.15 10.25
N GLN A 284 -5.08 18.22 9.50
CA GLN A 284 -6.43 18.53 9.03
C GLN A 284 -6.95 17.57 7.94
N LEU A 285 -6.06 16.84 7.27
CA LEU A 285 -6.41 15.88 6.21
C LEU A 285 -6.82 14.53 6.83
N VAL A 286 -7.88 14.55 7.66
CA VAL A 286 -8.36 13.42 8.46
C VAL A 286 -8.65 12.20 7.58
N SER A 287 -9.26 12.38 6.41
CA SER A 287 -9.57 11.29 5.47
C SER A 287 -8.30 10.58 4.97
N HIS A 288 -7.26 11.33 4.61
CA HIS A 288 -5.98 10.76 4.15
C HIS A 288 -5.24 10.06 5.29
N ARG A 289 -5.21 10.67 6.48
CA ARG A 289 -4.62 10.06 7.68
C ARG A 289 -5.33 8.75 8.03
N ARG A 290 -6.67 8.75 7.98
CA ARG A 290 -7.49 7.54 8.18
C ARG A 290 -7.14 6.46 7.17
N ALA A 291 -6.99 6.79 5.87
CA ALA A 291 -6.60 5.84 4.84
C ALA A 291 -5.24 5.18 5.13
N ILE A 292 -4.26 5.96 5.63
CA ILE A 292 -2.96 5.43 6.05
C ILE A 292 -3.12 4.50 7.27
N LEU A 293 -3.94 4.89 8.25
CA LEU A 293 -4.16 4.12 9.49
C LEU A 293 -4.77 2.74 9.28
N ILE A 294 -5.61 2.56 8.25
CA ILE A 294 -6.17 1.26 7.88
C ILE A 294 -5.07 0.20 7.68
N TYR A 295 -3.89 0.61 7.19
CA TYR A 295 -2.74 -0.28 6.96
C TYR A 295 -1.68 -0.15 8.04
N LEU A 296 -1.48 1.03 8.64
CA LEU A 296 -0.47 1.25 9.67
C LEU A 296 -0.81 0.52 10.98
N ILE A 297 -2.08 0.50 11.39
CA ILE A 297 -2.52 -0.20 12.60
C ILE A 297 -2.26 -1.71 12.50
N PRO A 298 -2.72 -2.44 11.46
CA PRO A 298 -2.45 -3.87 11.36
C PRO A 298 -0.96 -4.17 11.18
N ALA A 299 -0.19 -3.34 10.46
CA ALA A 299 1.26 -3.51 10.36
C ALA A 299 1.93 -3.45 11.75
N ASN A 300 1.53 -2.49 12.59
CA ASN A 300 2.02 -2.40 13.98
C ASN A 300 1.59 -3.60 14.83
N ILE A 301 0.32 -4.03 14.75
CA ILE A 301 -0.20 -5.16 15.53
C ILE A 301 0.56 -6.45 15.20
N ILE A 302 0.82 -6.71 13.91
CA ILE A 302 1.60 -7.86 13.44
C ILE A 302 3.02 -7.83 14.00
N LEU A 303 3.61 -6.63 14.13
CA LEU A 303 4.94 -6.43 14.71
C LEU A 303 4.92 -6.38 16.25
N GLY A 304 3.77 -6.66 16.89
CA GLY A 304 3.63 -6.68 18.35
C GLY A 304 3.53 -5.30 19.01
N ARG A 305 3.26 -4.24 18.24
CA ARG A 305 3.00 -2.88 18.72
C ARG A 305 1.51 -2.61 18.74
N PHE A 306 0.99 -2.11 19.86
CA PHE A 306 -0.45 -1.86 20.02
C PHE A 306 -0.76 -0.37 20.18
N PRO A 307 -1.95 0.09 19.78
CA PRO A 307 -2.37 1.47 19.96
C PRO A 307 -2.28 1.94 21.42
N SER A 308 -1.77 3.16 21.64
CA SER A 308 -1.72 3.82 22.95
C SER A 308 -3.02 4.57 23.25
N LYS A 309 -3.25 4.87 24.54
CA LYS A 309 -4.41 5.69 24.95
C LYS A 309 -4.38 7.10 24.32
N HIS A 310 -3.19 7.70 24.21
CA HIS A 310 -3.03 9.01 23.57
C HIS A 310 -3.42 8.97 22.08
N PHE A 311 -3.01 7.93 21.36
CA PHE A 311 -3.41 7.74 19.96
C PHE A 311 -4.93 7.58 19.79
N ALA A 312 -5.62 7.04 20.79
CA ALA A 312 -7.06 6.85 20.76
C ALA A 312 -7.89 8.13 20.76
N SER A 313 -7.30 9.26 21.15
CA SER A 313 -7.97 10.57 21.12
C SER A 313 -8.00 11.23 19.73
N ARG A 314 -7.32 10.65 18.74
CA ARG A 314 -7.20 11.26 17.40
C ARG A 314 -8.46 11.03 16.55
N PRO A 315 -8.96 12.06 15.84
CA PRO A 315 -10.21 11.96 15.09
C PRO A 315 -10.15 10.91 13.98
N GLU A 316 -9.02 10.78 13.28
CA GLU A 316 -8.84 9.80 12.21
C GLU A 316 -8.81 8.33 12.69
N ALA A 317 -8.70 8.09 14.00
CA ALA A 317 -8.64 6.77 14.60
C ALA A 317 -9.97 6.32 15.23
N ALA A 318 -10.95 7.24 15.36
CA ALA A 318 -12.17 7.05 16.12
C ALA A 318 -13.01 5.85 15.63
N ASP A 319 -13.17 5.69 14.33
CA ASP A 319 -13.96 4.60 13.75
C ASP A 319 -13.15 3.31 13.53
N LEU A 320 -11.82 3.42 13.47
CA LEU A 320 -10.92 2.30 13.24
C LEU A 320 -10.61 1.52 14.52
N LEU A 321 -10.33 2.22 15.62
CA LEU A 321 -9.89 1.58 16.87
C LEU A 321 -10.88 0.57 17.45
N PRO A 322 -12.21 0.80 17.45
CA PRO A 322 -13.17 -0.21 17.89
C PRO A 322 -13.04 -1.54 17.14
N LYS A 323 -12.57 -1.53 15.89
CA LYS A 323 -12.33 -2.74 15.09
C LYS A 323 -11.05 -3.47 15.51
N TYR A 324 -9.97 -2.73 15.80
CA TYR A 324 -8.65 -3.30 16.09
C TYR A 324 -8.39 -3.61 17.58
N LEU A 325 -9.02 -2.88 18.50
CA LEU A 325 -8.81 -3.05 19.95
C LEU A 325 -9.18 -4.45 20.48
N PRO A 326 -10.27 -5.11 20.04
CA PRO A 326 -10.57 -6.48 20.45
C PRO A 326 -9.46 -7.46 20.06
N ILE A 327 -8.85 -7.27 18.89
CA ILE A 327 -7.72 -8.08 18.41
C ILE A 327 -6.50 -7.88 19.31
N ALA A 328 -6.13 -6.62 19.57
CA ALA A 328 -5.01 -6.29 20.46
C ALA A 328 -5.22 -6.84 21.88
N ALA A 329 -6.43 -6.75 22.42
CA ALA A 329 -6.77 -7.29 23.73
C ALA A 329 -6.69 -8.82 23.77
N ALA A 330 -7.15 -9.50 22.71
CA ALA A 330 -7.06 -10.95 22.59
C ALA A 330 -5.61 -11.43 22.53
N ILE A 331 -4.76 -10.75 21.76
CA ILE A 331 -3.32 -11.04 21.69
C ILE A 331 -2.68 -10.85 23.07
N LYS A 332 -2.86 -9.69 23.71
CA LYS A 332 -2.28 -9.41 25.04
C LYS A 332 -2.68 -10.43 26.11
N LYS A 333 -3.92 -10.91 26.07
CA LYS A 333 -4.46 -11.89 27.03
C LYS A 333 -4.15 -13.35 26.67
N GLY A 334 -3.62 -13.62 25.47
CA GLY A 334 -3.50 -14.98 24.95
C GLY A 334 -4.86 -15.67 24.77
N ASN A 335 -5.91 -14.92 24.43
CA ASN A 335 -7.25 -15.48 24.28
C ASN A 335 -7.51 -15.85 22.82
N MET A 336 -7.28 -17.12 22.47
CA MET A 336 -7.49 -17.63 21.12
C MET A 336 -8.94 -17.49 20.65
N VAL A 337 -9.91 -17.80 21.52
CA VAL A 337 -11.33 -17.73 21.18
C VAL A 337 -11.73 -16.29 20.81
N ALA A 338 -11.35 -15.33 21.67
CA ALA A 338 -11.63 -13.92 21.40
C ALA A 338 -10.90 -13.41 20.16
N PHE A 339 -9.69 -13.90 19.87
CA PHE A 339 -8.96 -13.54 18.66
C PHE A 339 -9.70 -14.01 17.40
N LYS A 340 -10.13 -15.28 17.36
CA LYS A 340 -10.90 -15.82 16.23
C LYS A 340 -12.25 -15.11 16.07
N HIS A 341 -12.93 -14.78 17.17
CA HIS A 341 -14.18 -14.01 17.11
C HIS A 341 -13.97 -12.56 16.65
N ALA A 342 -12.88 -11.90 17.07
CA ALA A 342 -12.59 -10.51 16.70
C ALA A 342 -12.27 -10.32 15.21
N LEU A 343 -11.74 -11.35 14.55
CA LEU A 343 -11.47 -11.36 13.11
C LEU A 343 -12.53 -12.14 12.30
N GLY A 344 -13.41 -12.88 12.95
CA GLY A 344 -14.46 -13.66 12.31
C GLY A 344 -15.80 -12.94 12.19
N PRO A 345 -16.84 -13.65 11.70
CA PRO A 345 -18.18 -13.11 11.47
C PRO A 345 -18.79 -12.46 12.72
N GLN A 346 -18.47 -12.97 13.90
CA GLN A 346 -18.99 -12.51 15.19
C GLN A 346 -18.66 -11.04 15.49
N SER A 347 -17.59 -10.52 14.91
CA SER A 347 -17.19 -9.12 15.08
C SER A 347 -18.02 -8.14 14.24
N GLY A 348 -18.73 -8.61 13.21
CA GLY A 348 -19.34 -7.76 12.18
C GLY A 348 -18.35 -7.00 11.28
N ASN A 349 -17.03 -7.18 11.46
CA ASN A 349 -15.99 -6.44 10.74
C ASN A 349 -15.21 -7.28 9.72
N GLU A 350 -15.52 -8.59 9.59
CA GLU A 350 -14.80 -9.52 8.71
C GLU A 350 -14.74 -9.03 7.26
N GLN A 351 -15.89 -8.69 6.67
CA GLN A 351 -15.97 -8.21 5.28
C GLN A 351 -15.20 -6.89 5.10
N TRP A 352 -15.18 -6.03 6.12
CA TRP A 352 -14.41 -4.79 6.10
C TRP A 352 -12.91 -5.07 6.07
N PHE A 353 -12.41 -5.95 6.97
CA PHE A 353 -11.01 -6.35 6.97
C PHE A 353 -10.61 -7.06 5.66
N PHE A 354 -11.52 -7.84 5.08
CA PHE A 354 -11.30 -8.52 3.80
C PHE A 354 -11.22 -7.52 2.65
N HIS A 355 -12.14 -6.56 2.57
CA HIS A 355 -12.17 -5.51 1.55
C HIS A 355 -10.85 -4.73 1.50
N TYR A 356 -10.28 -4.39 2.66
CA TYR A 356 -8.99 -3.68 2.72
C TYR A 356 -7.76 -4.60 2.58
N GLY A 357 -7.94 -5.92 2.50
CA GLY A 357 -6.84 -6.89 2.37
C GLY A 357 -6.02 -7.10 3.65
N VAL A 358 -6.57 -6.78 4.81
CA VAL A 358 -5.87 -6.86 6.11
C VAL A 358 -6.28 -8.08 6.94
N LEU A 359 -7.40 -8.74 6.60
CA LEU A 359 -7.93 -9.89 7.34
C LEU A 359 -6.95 -11.07 7.42
N LEU A 360 -6.48 -11.56 6.26
CA LEU A 360 -5.61 -12.74 6.20
C LEU A 360 -4.23 -12.50 6.83
N PRO A 361 -3.56 -11.34 6.61
CA PRO A 361 -2.34 -11.00 7.35
C PRO A 361 -2.56 -10.97 8.87
N LEU A 362 -3.65 -10.37 9.35
CA LEU A 362 -3.96 -10.33 10.77
C LEU A 362 -4.18 -11.73 11.36
N LEU A 363 -5.00 -12.57 10.70
CA LEU A 363 -5.25 -13.95 11.14
C LEU A 363 -3.94 -14.75 11.21
N SER A 364 -3.20 -14.82 10.12
CA SER A 364 -2.02 -15.68 10.01
C SER A 364 -0.82 -15.19 10.82
N ARG A 365 -0.56 -13.88 10.87
CA ARG A 365 0.67 -13.34 11.45
C ARG A 365 0.51 -12.92 12.91
N CYS A 366 -0.70 -12.67 13.40
CA CYS A 366 -0.92 -12.38 14.81
C CYS A 366 -1.17 -13.64 15.65
N GLU A 367 -1.57 -14.76 15.04
CA GLU A 367 -1.82 -16.01 15.76
C GLU A 367 -0.61 -16.51 16.57
N PRO A 368 0.65 -16.48 16.07
CA PRO A 368 1.84 -16.75 16.89
C PRO A 368 1.94 -15.86 18.14
N LEU A 369 1.54 -14.59 18.06
CA LEU A 369 1.55 -13.67 19.20
C LEU A 369 0.49 -14.06 20.25
N VAL A 370 -0.66 -14.58 19.82
CA VAL A 370 -1.69 -15.13 20.71
C VAL A 370 -1.18 -16.39 21.39
N TRP A 371 -0.57 -17.31 20.65
CA TRP A 371 0.04 -18.53 21.19
C TRP A 371 1.14 -18.23 22.21
N ARG A 372 2.04 -17.29 21.90
CA ARG A 372 3.06 -16.80 22.86
C ARG A 372 2.41 -16.31 24.15
N SER A 373 1.39 -15.48 24.04
CA SER A 373 0.75 -14.87 25.20
C SER A 373 -0.08 -15.88 26.00
N LEU A 374 -0.65 -16.88 25.33
CA LEU A 374 -1.31 -18.02 25.96
C LEU A 374 -0.30 -18.89 26.72
N ALA A 375 0.84 -19.22 26.12
CA ALA A 375 1.93 -19.94 26.78
C ALA A 375 2.43 -19.17 28.03
N ARG A 376 2.58 -17.85 27.93
CA ARG A 376 2.93 -16.99 29.08
C ARG A 376 1.88 -17.07 30.20
N ARG A 377 0.61 -17.05 29.83
CA ARG A 377 -0.50 -17.14 30.78
C ARG A 377 -0.57 -18.50 31.46
N VAL A 378 -0.45 -19.58 30.70
CA VAL A 378 -0.41 -20.96 31.24
C VAL A 378 0.77 -21.11 32.18
N PHE A 379 1.97 -20.68 31.76
CA PHE A 379 3.15 -20.68 32.63
C PHE A 379 2.92 -19.89 33.92
N SER A 380 2.29 -18.71 33.84
CA SER A 380 1.99 -17.91 35.04
C SER A 380 1.00 -18.59 36.00
N MET A 381 0.18 -19.51 35.50
CA MET A 381 -0.80 -20.26 36.31
C MET A 381 -0.23 -21.56 36.88
N THR A 382 0.68 -22.23 36.15
CA THR A 382 1.18 -23.56 36.53
C THR A 382 2.56 -23.53 37.16
N TYR A 383 3.34 -22.48 36.92
CA TYR A 383 4.67 -22.35 37.52
C TYR A 383 4.57 -21.98 39.00
N THR A 384 5.12 -22.86 39.84
CA THR A 384 5.32 -22.61 41.27
C THR A 384 6.79 -22.29 41.52
N ILE A 385 7.04 -21.20 42.24
CA ILE A 385 8.39 -20.85 42.67
C ILE A 385 8.77 -21.85 43.76
N PRO A 386 9.93 -22.52 43.68
CA PRO A 386 10.41 -23.35 44.78
C PRO A 386 10.49 -22.53 46.06
N TRP A 387 9.84 -22.99 47.13
CA TRP A 387 9.65 -22.24 48.38
C TRP A 387 10.94 -21.98 49.18
N ASP A 388 12.05 -22.66 48.86
CA ASP A 388 13.29 -22.56 49.63
C ASP A 388 14.24 -21.49 49.05
N PRO A 389 14.42 -20.32 49.71
CA PRO A 389 15.32 -19.26 49.28
C PRO A 389 16.81 -19.60 49.42
N ASN A 390 17.17 -20.62 50.22
CA ASN A 390 18.53 -21.14 50.36
C ASN A 390 18.81 -22.36 49.46
N SER A 391 17.77 -22.93 48.84
CA SER A 391 17.97 -23.94 47.81
C SER A 391 18.60 -23.28 46.60
N LYS A 392 19.89 -23.56 46.38
CA LYS A 392 20.57 -23.39 45.08
C LYS A 392 19.97 -24.36 44.04
N SER A 393 18.65 -24.39 43.92
CA SER A 393 17.95 -25.22 42.96
C SER A 393 18.27 -24.69 41.57
N ASN A 394 19.21 -25.35 40.90
CA ASN A 394 19.51 -25.14 39.49
C ASN A 394 18.40 -25.66 38.56
N LYS A 395 17.21 -25.96 39.11
CA LYS A 395 16.06 -26.40 38.32
C LYS A 395 15.60 -25.24 37.44
N ALA A 396 15.71 -25.44 36.14
CA ALA A 396 15.21 -24.51 35.15
C ALA A 396 13.72 -24.26 35.39
N ALA A 397 13.26 -23.04 35.16
CA ALA A 397 11.84 -22.75 35.12
C ALA A 397 11.24 -23.39 33.87
N VAL A 398 10.21 -24.23 34.04
CA VAL A 398 9.71 -25.09 32.97
C VAL A 398 8.21 -24.93 32.80
N LEU A 399 7.76 -24.87 31.54
CA LEU A 399 6.37 -25.02 31.13
C LEU A 399 6.15 -26.46 30.65
N ASN A 400 5.17 -27.17 31.22
CA ASN A 400 4.78 -28.49 30.73
C ASN A 400 3.92 -28.34 29.46
N ILE A 401 4.28 -29.06 28.39
CA ILE A 401 3.55 -28.99 27.12
C ILE A 401 2.13 -29.57 27.30
N ASN A 402 1.93 -30.51 28.23
CA ASN A 402 0.60 -31.01 28.56
C ASN A 402 -0.35 -29.92 29.07
N ASP A 403 0.14 -28.97 29.88
CA ASP A 403 -0.69 -27.86 30.38
C ASP A 403 -1.14 -26.97 29.21
N MET A 404 -0.23 -26.75 28.26
CA MET A 404 -0.52 -26.00 27.06
C MET A 404 -1.50 -26.75 26.14
N LEU A 405 -1.38 -28.08 26.04
CA LEU A 405 -2.33 -28.93 25.32
C LEU A 405 -3.74 -28.84 25.91
N ILE A 406 -3.88 -28.93 27.23
CA ILE A 406 -5.16 -28.78 27.91
C ILE A 406 -5.77 -27.41 27.62
N ALA A 407 -4.98 -26.34 27.70
CA ALA A 407 -5.44 -24.98 27.41
C ALA A 407 -5.87 -24.82 25.93
N ALA A 408 -5.15 -25.42 24.99
CA ALA A 408 -5.49 -25.41 23.56
C ALA A 408 -6.79 -26.17 23.28
N GLN A 409 -6.95 -27.37 23.85
CA GLN A 409 -8.17 -28.17 23.73
C GLN A 409 -9.38 -27.47 24.36
N PHE A 410 -9.17 -26.79 25.48
CA PHE A 410 -10.19 -25.95 26.10
C PHE A 410 -10.65 -24.84 25.15
N CYS A 411 -9.72 -24.11 24.53
CA CYS A 411 -10.04 -23.09 23.52
C CYS A 411 -10.81 -23.68 22.33
N GLN A 412 -10.41 -24.86 21.85
CA GLN A 412 -11.08 -25.54 20.74
C GLN A 412 -12.53 -25.88 21.08
N LYS A 413 -12.77 -26.46 22.27
CA LYS A 413 -14.13 -26.77 22.73
C LYS A 413 -15.00 -25.52 22.83
N LEU A 414 -14.47 -24.41 23.35
CA LEU A 414 -15.22 -23.15 23.40
C LEU A 414 -15.61 -22.65 22.00
N LEU A 415 -14.71 -22.76 21.01
CA LEU A 415 -15.03 -22.40 19.61
C LEU A 415 -16.12 -23.32 19.01
N GLU A 416 -16.12 -24.59 19.39
CA GLU A 416 -17.13 -25.59 19.01
C GLU A 416 -18.48 -25.41 19.70
N GLY A 417 -18.64 -24.39 20.55
CA GLY A 417 -19.89 -24.05 21.22
C GLY A 417 -20.08 -24.72 22.58
N TRP A 418 -19.05 -25.35 23.14
CA TRP A 418 -19.11 -25.85 24.52
C TRP A 418 -19.19 -24.68 25.49
N THR A 419 -20.06 -24.80 26.50
CA THR A 419 -20.24 -23.77 27.52
C THR A 419 -19.65 -24.22 28.84
N ASN A 420 -19.19 -23.26 29.64
CA ASN A 420 -18.94 -23.52 31.05
C ASN A 420 -20.25 -24.02 31.66
N ARG A 421 -20.20 -25.13 32.38
CA ARG A 421 -21.36 -25.53 33.18
C ARG A 421 -21.62 -24.41 34.19
N ALA A 422 -22.75 -23.75 34.05
CA ALA A 422 -23.20 -22.82 35.07
C ALA A 422 -23.38 -23.64 36.35
N ASP A 423 -22.66 -23.25 37.38
CA ASP A 423 -22.67 -23.86 38.69
C ASP A 423 -23.94 -23.40 39.43
N ASN A 424 -25.11 -23.66 38.84
CA ASN A 424 -26.40 -23.22 39.38
C ASN A 424 -26.62 -23.80 40.79
N MET A 425 -26.06 -24.99 41.09
CA MET A 425 -26.11 -25.56 42.44
C MET A 425 -25.22 -24.82 43.45
N THR A 426 -24.05 -24.32 43.05
CA THR A 426 -23.11 -23.59 43.92
C THR A 426 -23.61 -22.16 44.20
N GLN A 427 -24.35 -21.58 43.24
CA GLN A 427 -25.12 -20.35 43.43
C GLN A 427 -26.38 -20.54 44.31
N MET A 428 -27.07 -21.68 44.22
CA MET A 428 -28.24 -21.99 45.06
C MET A 428 -27.89 -22.46 46.48
N GLN A 429 -26.70 -23.04 46.70
CA GLN A 429 -26.27 -23.57 48.00
C GLN A 429 -25.36 -22.63 48.81
N ASN A 430 -25.34 -21.31 48.56
CA ASN A 430 -24.51 -20.34 49.30
C ASN A 430 -23.05 -20.85 49.53
N GLY A 431 -22.45 -21.52 48.53
CA GLY A 431 -21.10 -22.08 48.64
C GLY A 431 -20.93 -23.33 49.51
N ARG A 432 -22.00 -23.98 50.01
CA ARG A 432 -21.90 -25.28 50.71
C ARG A 432 -21.78 -26.43 49.71
N ILE A 433 -20.53 -26.80 49.42
CA ILE A 433 -20.18 -27.93 48.56
C ILE A 433 -20.19 -29.22 49.39
N HIS A 434 -21.02 -30.21 49.02
CA HIS A 434 -21.05 -31.53 49.68
C HIS A 434 -19.66 -32.20 49.61
N THR A 435 -19.16 -32.81 50.68
CA THR A 435 -17.80 -33.39 50.73
C THR A 435 -17.51 -34.36 49.58
N ASN A 436 -18.47 -35.22 49.21
CA ASN A 436 -18.33 -36.11 48.04
C ASN A 436 -18.21 -35.38 46.68
N SER A 437 -18.71 -34.16 46.56
CA SER A 437 -18.60 -33.38 45.31
C SER A 437 -17.20 -32.80 45.07
N MET A 438 -16.34 -32.71 46.10
CA MET A 438 -14.90 -32.46 45.92
C MET A 438 -14.17 -33.61 45.21
N PHE A 439 -14.67 -34.84 45.34
CA PHE A 439 -14.06 -36.03 44.75
C PHE A 439 -14.66 -36.40 43.38
N MET A 440 -15.87 -35.94 43.08
CA MET A 440 -16.53 -36.08 41.78
C MET A 440 -16.08 -34.95 40.82
N LYS A 441 -14.90 -35.08 40.20
CA LYS A 441 -14.41 -34.15 39.17
C LYS A 441 -15.24 -34.24 37.89
N ARG A 442 -16.35 -33.49 37.82
CA ARG A 442 -17.11 -33.33 36.59
C ARG A 442 -16.29 -32.53 35.58
N ALA A 443 -16.41 -32.88 34.29
CA ALA A 443 -15.76 -32.12 33.23
C ALA A 443 -16.25 -30.65 33.27
N PRO A 444 -15.34 -29.66 33.15
CA PRO A 444 -15.66 -28.24 33.34
C PRO A 444 -16.55 -27.66 32.24
N LEU A 445 -16.62 -28.31 31.07
CA LEU A 445 -17.41 -27.88 29.92
C LEU A 445 -18.55 -28.87 29.64
N ALA A 446 -19.74 -28.34 29.34
CA ALA A 446 -20.86 -29.12 28.81
C ALA A 446 -20.82 -29.11 27.27
N PRO A 447 -21.17 -30.24 26.61
CA PRO A 447 -21.34 -30.26 25.17
C PRO A 447 -22.55 -29.39 24.76
N PRO A 448 -22.49 -28.74 23.58
CA PRO A 448 -23.63 -27.99 23.05
C PRO A 448 -24.84 -28.90 22.77
N PRO A 449 -26.08 -28.46 23.07
CA PRO A 449 -27.29 -29.27 22.94
C PRO A 449 -27.59 -29.71 21.50
N GLY A 450 -27.15 -28.95 20.49
CA GLY A 450 -27.34 -29.25 19.07
C GLY A 450 -26.14 -29.94 18.39
N GLY A 451 -25.20 -30.48 19.18
CA GLY A 451 -23.95 -31.02 18.64
C GLY A 451 -22.89 -29.94 18.35
N ARG A 452 -21.67 -30.38 18.03
CA ARG A 452 -20.51 -29.50 17.88
C ARG A 452 -20.71 -28.54 16.70
N LYS A 453 -20.47 -27.25 16.93
CA LYS A 453 -20.47 -26.24 15.87
C LYS A 453 -19.39 -26.57 14.82
N LYS A 454 -19.76 -26.61 13.54
CA LYS A 454 -18.81 -26.77 12.43
C LYS A 454 -18.01 -25.47 12.26
N LEU A 455 -16.69 -25.61 12.23
CA LEU A 455 -15.75 -24.50 12.11
C LEU A 455 -15.10 -24.52 10.74
N GLY A 456 -14.98 -23.36 10.11
CA GLY A 456 -14.17 -23.20 8.90
C GLY A 456 -12.66 -23.38 9.19
N PRO A 457 -11.82 -23.55 8.16
CA PRO A 457 -10.39 -23.83 8.31
C PRO A 457 -9.66 -22.90 9.28
N GLN A 458 -9.89 -21.58 9.18
CA GLN A 458 -9.22 -20.55 9.97
C GLN A 458 -9.88 -20.28 11.34
N GLN A 459 -11.05 -20.87 11.62
CA GLN A 459 -11.84 -20.60 12.83
C GLN A 459 -11.45 -21.50 14.02
N GLY A 460 -10.78 -22.63 13.75
CA GLY A 460 -10.25 -23.53 14.78
C GLY A 460 -8.97 -23.03 15.44
N VAL A 461 -8.57 -23.68 16.53
CA VAL A 461 -7.29 -23.40 17.22
C VAL A 461 -6.09 -23.85 16.39
N ILE A 462 -6.22 -24.96 15.65
CA ILE A 462 -5.20 -25.45 14.72
C ILE A 462 -5.76 -25.44 13.30
N PHE A 463 -6.83 -26.20 13.08
CA PHE A 463 -7.48 -26.31 11.78
C PHE A 463 -8.92 -26.78 11.96
N ALA A 464 -9.90 -25.95 11.57
CA ALA A 464 -11.32 -26.31 11.66
C ALA A 464 -11.70 -26.97 13.01
N ASN A 465 -12.37 -28.12 12.97
CA ASN A 465 -12.76 -28.90 14.15
C ASN A 465 -11.67 -29.89 14.63
N LYS A 466 -10.43 -29.82 14.12
CA LYS A 466 -9.36 -30.72 14.55
C LYS A 466 -8.98 -30.41 16.00
N MET A 467 -9.18 -31.39 16.88
CA MET A 467 -8.75 -31.27 18.27
C MET A 467 -7.21 -31.21 18.35
N PRO A 468 -6.62 -30.22 19.06
CA PRO A 468 -5.17 -30.15 19.24
C PRO A 468 -4.62 -31.42 19.90
N ARG A 469 -3.52 -31.95 19.34
CA ARG A 469 -2.76 -33.08 19.90
C ARG A 469 -1.40 -32.59 20.37
N MET A 470 -0.69 -33.45 21.12
CA MET A 470 0.63 -33.14 21.66
C MET A 470 1.60 -32.62 20.59
N PHE A 471 1.73 -33.36 19.49
CA PHE A 471 2.58 -32.99 18.35
C PHE A 471 2.24 -31.60 17.78
N ASP A 472 0.96 -31.27 17.66
CA ASP A 472 0.54 -29.97 17.10
C ASP A 472 1.00 -28.81 18.02
N VAL A 473 0.86 -28.97 19.35
CA VAL A 473 1.24 -27.95 20.34
C VAL A 473 2.76 -27.85 20.49
N GLU A 474 3.47 -28.98 20.51
CA GLU A 474 4.91 -29.03 20.55
C GLU A 474 5.53 -28.33 19.33
N ALA A 475 5.00 -28.57 18.13
CA ALA A 475 5.42 -27.88 16.90
C ALA A 475 5.19 -26.36 16.96
N ILE A 476 4.08 -25.92 17.57
CA ILE A 476 3.81 -24.49 17.77
C ILE A 476 4.83 -23.87 18.73
N ILE A 477 5.10 -24.50 19.88
CA ILE A 477 6.09 -24.00 20.83
C ILE A 477 7.47 -23.97 20.17
N ALA A 478 7.85 -24.99 19.41
CA ALA A 478 9.10 -25.02 18.66
C ALA A 478 9.19 -23.87 17.65
N SER A 479 8.11 -23.59 16.92
CA SER A 479 8.04 -22.45 16.01
C SER A 479 8.21 -21.11 16.73
N LEU A 480 7.61 -20.94 17.92
CA LEU A 480 7.77 -19.72 18.71
C LEU A 480 9.20 -19.53 19.21
N VAL A 481 9.89 -20.62 19.58
CA VAL A 481 11.31 -20.60 19.94
C VAL A 481 12.17 -20.22 18.72
N ALA A 482 11.93 -20.84 17.57
CA ALA A 482 12.67 -20.55 16.34
C ALA A 482 12.49 -19.08 15.87
N GLN A 483 11.32 -18.50 16.13
CA GLN A 483 11.03 -17.08 15.86
C GLN A 483 11.61 -16.13 16.93
N GLY A 484 12.15 -16.64 18.03
CA GLY A 484 12.64 -15.86 19.16
C GLY A 484 11.53 -15.27 20.04
N LEU A 485 10.26 -15.66 19.83
CA LEU A 485 9.11 -15.21 20.61
C LEU A 485 9.03 -15.88 21.99
N LEU A 486 9.67 -17.05 22.13
CA LEU A 486 9.96 -17.72 23.39
C LEU A 486 11.47 -17.96 23.48
N ASN A 487 12.05 -17.75 24.65
CA ASN A 487 13.49 -17.91 24.88
C ASN A 487 13.77 -19.10 25.80
N GLY A 488 14.24 -20.20 25.22
CA GLY A 488 14.44 -21.47 25.92
C GLY A 488 14.67 -22.62 24.95
N PHE A 489 14.62 -23.85 25.46
CA PHE A 489 14.72 -25.07 24.65
C PHE A 489 13.61 -26.06 25.01
N ILE A 490 13.29 -26.95 24.07
CA ILE A 490 12.27 -27.98 24.25
C ILE A 490 12.97 -29.30 24.57
N SER A 491 12.55 -29.94 25.65
CA SER A 491 12.89 -31.33 25.94
C SER A 491 11.78 -32.22 25.41
N HIS A 492 11.99 -32.80 24.23
CA HIS A 492 11.03 -33.68 23.55
C HIS A 492 10.70 -34.93 24.40
N ALA A 493 11.70 -35.55 25.01
CA ALA A 493 11.51 -36.74 25.85
C ALA A 493 10.68 -36.45 27.11
N GLN A 494 10.85 -35.25 27.70
CA GLN A 494 10.14 -34.87 28.92
C GLN A 494 8.88 -34.04 28.67
N GLN A 495 8.59 -33.68 27.41
CA GLN A 495 7.46 -32.84 27.00
C GLN A 495 7.38 -31.52 27.77
N LYS A 496 8.54 -30.83 27.83
CA LYS A 496 8.76 -29.64 28.66
C LYS A 496 9.51 -28.57 27.88
N PHE A 497 9.09 -27.31 28.03
CA PHE A 497 9.82 -26.14 27.57
C PHE A 497 10.58 -25.51 28.74
N ALA A 498 11.91 -25.48 28.67
CA ALA A 498 12.79 -24.95 29.71
C ALA A 498 13.26 -23.54 29.37
N ILE A 499 13.03 -22.58 30.29
CA ILE A 499 13.41 -21.18 30.13
C ILE A 499 14.89 -20.98 30.50
N ILE A 500 15.64 -20.33 29.61
CA ILE A 500 17.05 -19.98 29.82
C ILE A 500 17.17 -18.55 30.38
N GLY A 501 18.17 -18.32 31.23
CA GLY A 501 18.56 -16.95 31.63
C GLY A 501 17.66 -16.31 32.70
N SER A 502 16.85 -17.10 33.40
CA SER A 502 15.93 -16.63 34.45
C SER A 502 16.60 -15.75 35.50
N LYS A 503 17.83 -16.09 35.94
CA LYS A 503 18.59 -15.30 36.92
C LYS A 503 19.09 -13.97 36.36
N GLN A 504 19.55 -13.95 35.11
CA GLN A 504 20.15 -12.78 34.46
C GLN A 504 19.12 -11.71 34.08
N LYS A 505 17.89 -12.13 33.74
CA LYS A 505 16.83 -11.22 33.27
C LYS A 505 15.78 -10.88 34.33
N GLY A 506 16.10 -11.03 35.63
CA GLY A 506 15.21 -10.65 36.72
C GLY A 506 13.93 -11.51 36.82
N GLY A 507 14.02 -12.79 36.46
CA GLY A 507 12.98 -13.79 36.66
C GLY A 507 12.58 -14.57 35.40
N PRO A 508 11.90 -15.73 35.55
CA PRO A 508 11.52 -16.60 34.43
C PRO A 508 10.62 -15.94 33.39
N LEU A 509 9.69 -15.08 33.82
CA LEU A 509 8.75 -14.42 32.90
C LEU A 509 9.46 -13.44 31.96
N ASN A 510 10.38 -12.65 32.49
CA ASN A 510 11.17 -11.69 31.71
C ASN A 510 12.19 -12.41 30.82
N ALA A 511 12.73 -13.54 31.30
CA ALA A 511 13.71 -14.32 30.57
C ALA A 511 13.09 -15.11 29.41
N GLY A 512 11.93 -15.76 29.63
CA GLY A 512 11.32 -16.69 28.68
C GLY A 512 10.38 -16.05 27.66
N PHE A 513 9.84 -14.86 27.93
CA PHE A 513 8.83 -14.21 27.08
C PHE A 513 9.26 -12.80 26.65
N PRO A 514 10.25 -12.67 25.75
CA PRO A 514 10.74 -11.37 25.28
C PRO A 514 9.65 -10.55 24.58
N ILE A 515 9.80 -9.22 24.53
CA ILE A 515 8.82 -8.32 23.90
C ILE A 515 8.85 -8.55 22.38
N PRO A 516 7.72 -8.89 21.73
CA PRO A 516 7.72 -9.27 20.31
C PRO A 516 8.33 -8.21 19.37
N TRP A 517 8.04 -6.93 19.61
CA TRP A 517 8.63 -5.83 18.84
C TRP A 517 10.16 -5.82 18.88
N GLU A 518 10.75 -6.01 20.06
CA GLU A 518 12.21 -6.01 20.23
C GLU A 518 12.85 -7.20 19.51
N VAL A 519 12.22 -8.37 19.57
CA VAL A 519 12.67 -9.57 18.85
C VAL A 519 12.69 -9.31 17.34
N ILE A 520 11.59 -8.76 16.80
CA ILE A 520 11.48 -8.49 15.37
C ILE A 520 12.44 -7.38 14.94
N LEU A 521 12.59 -6.33 15.74
CA LEU A 521 13.51 -5.23 15.47
C LEU A 521 14.97 -5.69 15.49
N ASN A 522 15.36 -6.51 16.46
CA ASN A 522 16.72 -7.06 16.53
C ASN A 522 17.02 -7.99 15.35
N LYS A 523 16.03 -8.79 14.93
CA LYS A 523 16.14 -9.60 13.71
C LYS A 523 16.30 -8.72 12.45
N ALA A 524 15.50 -7.66 12.33
CA ALA A 524 15.61 -6.72 11.22
C ALA A 524 16.99 -6.04 11.17
N ARG A 525 17.53 -5.61 12.31
CA ARG A 525 18.88 -5.05 12.45
C ARG A 525 19.97 -6.02 12.02
N HIS A 526 19.88 -7.27 12.48
CA HIS A 526 20.84 -8.32 12.12
C HIS A 526 20.84 -8.59 10.61
N GLU A 527 19.66 -8.57 9.99
CA GLU A 527 19.47 -8.73 8.54
C GLU A 527 19.66 -7.41 7.77
N GLN A 528 20.09 -6.33 8.43
CA GLN A 528 20.28 -4.99 7.88
C GLN A 528 19.04 -4.37 7.20
N ARG A 529 17.85 -4.85 7.54
CA ARG A 529 16.55 -4.38 7.03
C ARG A 529 16.09 -3.06 7.66
N ASP A 530 16.80 -2.55 8.66
CA ASP A 530 16.51 -1.27 9.30
C ASP A 530 17.21 -0.08 8.63
N LYS A 531 18.20 -0.32 7.78
CA LYS A 531 19.02 0.73 7.15
C LYS A 531 18.30 1.44 6.01
N GLU A 532 17.71 0.67 5.10
CA GLU A 532 17.03 1.17 3.90
C GLU A 532 15.78 0.35 3.61
N VAL A 533 14.75 1.02 3.10
CA VAL A 533 13.51 0.36 2.66
C VAL A 533 13.54 0.22 1.13
N PRO A 534 13.43 -0.99 0.57
CA PRO A 534 13.36 -1.17 -0.88
C PRO A 534 12.22 -0.35 -1.50
N GLY A 535 12.50 0.38 -2.58
CA GLY A 535 11.55 1.34 -3.16
C GLY A 535 11.63 2.75 -2.57
N TRP A 536 12.30 2.97 -1.46
CA TRP A 536 12.42 4.30 -0.84
C TRP A 536 13.85 4.82 -0.96
N VAL A 537 14.08 5.74 -1.91
CA VAL A 537 15.36 6.44 -2.03
C VAL A 537 15.50 7.47 -0.91
N GLN A 538 16.22 7.11 0.15
CA GLN A 538 16.40 7.92 1.36
C GLN A 538 17.63 8.84 1.29
N LYS A 539 18.68 8.40 0.58
CA LYS A 539 19.94 9.12 0.43
C LYS A 539 20.32 9.22 -1.03
N GLU A 540 21.13 10.22 -1.36
CA GLU A 540 21.75 10.29 -2.67
C GLU A 540 22.65 9.09 -2.87
N ARG A 541 22.54 8.46 -4.03
CA ARG A 541 23.45 7.38 -4.41
C ARG A 541 24.75 8.02 -4.88
N THR A 542 25.85 7.69 -4.21
CA THR A 542 27.18 7.81 -4.78
C THR A 542 27.33 6.74 -5.86
N VAL A 543 26.78 6.99 -7.05
CA VAL A 543 26.88 6.07 -8.18
C VAL A 543 28.37 5.88 -8.49
N GLY A 544 28.89 4.67 -8.25
CA GLY A 544 30.09 4.17 -8.91
C GLY A 544 29.75 3.94 -10.38
N MET A 545 30.63 4.38 -11.27
CA MET A 545 30.41 4.35 -12.73
C MET A 545 29.98 2.95 -13.22
N GLY A 546 28.96 2.92 -14.08
CA GLY A 546 28.72 1.81 -15.01
C GLY A 546 27.85 0.66 -14.50
N GLY A 547 26.54 0.86 -14.47
CA GLY A 547 25.57 -0.24 -14.41
C GLY A 547 24.50 -0.05 -15.49
N VAL A 548 24.65 -0.69 -16.65
CA VAL A 548 23.62 -0.74 -17.69
C VAL A 548 22.56 -1.73 -17.23
N VAL A 549 21.36 -1.24 -16.89
CA VAL A 549 20.19 -2.10 -16.66
C VAL A 549 19.52 -2.35 -18.01
N ASN A 550 19.47 -3.61 -18.42
CA ASN A 550 18.85 -4.02 -19.67
C ASN A 550 17.32 -3.86 -19.58
N LEU A 551 16.75 -2.95 -20.38
CA LEU A 551 15.31 -2.64 -20.44
C LEU A 551 14.57 -3.45 -21.53
N THR A 552 15.05 -4.65 -21.87
CA THR A 552 14.39 -5.54 -22.83
C THR A 552 13.02 -5.97 -22.31
N GLY A 553 11.99 -5.28 -22.78
CA GLY A 553 10.59 -5.36 -22.35
C GLY A 553 9.78 -4.12 -22.73
N ILE A 554 10.46 -3.03 -23.10
CA ILE A 554 9.82 -1.81 -23.64
C ILE A 554 9.90 -1.88 -25.16
N ALA A 555 8.74 -2.07 -25.81
CA ALA A 555 8.41 -1.77 -27.20
C ALA A 555 9.53 -1.94 -28.24
N ARG A 556 9.46 -3.00 -29.06
CA ARG A 556 10.14 -3.02 -30.36
C ARG A 556 9.69 -1.79 -31.15
N ALA A 557 10.64 -0.97 -31.59
CA ALA A 557 10.40 0.02 -32.62
C ALA A 557 9.96 -0.74 -33.89
N VAL A 558 8.77 -0.40 -34.40
CA VAL A 558 8.35 -0.78 -35.74
C VAL A 558 9.17 0.08 -36.70
N GLY A 559 10.00 -0.55 -37.52
CA GLY A 559 10.65 0.10 -38.66
C GLY A 559 12.16 0.27 -38.56
N SER A 560 12.89 -0.78 -38.94
CA SER A 560 14.10 -0.63 -39.76
C SER A 560 14.28 -1.94 -40.51
N GLY A 561 13.78 -1.95 -41.75
CA GLY A 561 14.01 -3.04 -42.67
C GLY A 561 15.45 -3.02 -43.16
N SER A 562 15.97 -4.23 -43.34
CA SER A 562 16.76 -4.64 -44.49
C SER A 562 16.40 -6.09 -44.75
#